data_AF-A0A0U2NWM8-F1
#
_entry.id   AF-A0A0U2NWM8-F1
#
_cell.length_a   1.000
_cell.length_b   1.000
_cell.length_c   1.000
_cell.angle_alpha   90.00
_cell.angle_beta   90.00
_cell.angle_gamma   90.00
#
_symmetry.space_group_name_H-M   'P 1'
#
loop_
_entity.id
_entity.type
_entity.pdbx_description
1 polymer ?
#
loop_
_entity_poly.entity_id
_entity_poly.type
_entity_poly.pdbx_seq_one_letter_code
_entity_poly.pdbx_strand_id
1 'polypeptide(L)'
;MSEVLIVAGGEKGPAASLKAAIAQSNPLTQVNICGVSELNSGALAPDGAIVCPLTLDLPENLVFPAQDVFRFCGNVSAARDRVAQELLFPVGEGNFWLPVVLTAKGPLYAEAIGAEASKQSDALSYSQPVHLSDVWRQQLYELAYGLLNLLNAPPATY
;
A
#
# COMPACT_ATOMS: atom_id res chain seq x y z
N MET A 1 -23.18 14.11 -3.73
CA MET A 1 -22.90 12.79 -4.34
C MET A 1 -21.43 12.53 -4.09
N SER A 2 -21.04 11.39 -3.52
CA SER A 2 -19.64 11.12 -3.24
C SER A 2 -18.93 10.74 -4.55
N GLU A 3 -17.75 11.30 -4.77
CA GLU A 3 -16.91 10.99 -5.92
C GLU A 3 -15.65 10.26 -5.45
N VAL A 4 -15.25 9.23 -6.19
CA VAL A 4 -14.00 8.49 -5.98
C VAL A 4 -13.17 8.58 -7.24
N LEU A 5 -11.91 8.98 -7.08
CA LEU A 5 -10.92 9.02 -8.14
C LEU A 5 -9.87 7.94 -7.90
N ILE A 6 -9.89 6.89 -8.71
CA ILE A 6 -8.89 5.83 -8.70
C ILE A 6 -7.73 6.26 -9.60
N VAL A 7 -6.54 6.45 -9.01
CA VAL A 7 -5.32 6.78 -9.76
C VAL A 7 -4.56 5.49 -10.03
N ALA A 8 -4.58 5.04 -11.27
CA ALA A 8 -3.96 3.78 -11.67
C ALA A 8 -2.61 4.01 -12.38
N GLY A 9 -1.69 3.07 -12.18
CA GLY A 9 -0.47 2.96 -12.99
C GLY A 9 -0.75 2.30 -14.35
N GLY A 10 0.27 1.64 -14.92
CA GLY A 10 0.13 0.93 -16.19
C GLY A 10 -0.83 -0.27 -16.16
N GLU A 11 -1.06 -0.86 -14.98
CA GLU A 11 -1.93 -2.02 -14.81
C GLU A 11 -3.40 -1.63 -14.64
N LYS A 12 -4.24 -2.06 -15.60
CA LYS A 12 -5.67 -1.68 -15.63
C LYS A 12 -6.60 -2.63 -14.86
N GLY A 13 -6.15 -3.85 -14.57
CA GLY A 13 -6.97 -4.90 -13.94
C GLY A 13 -7.48 -4.51 -12.54
N PRO A 14 -6.58 -4.20 -11.58
CA PRO A 14 -6.97 -3.84 -10.21
C PRO A 14 -7.92 -2.64 -10.14
N ALA A 15 -7.68 -1.61 -10.97
CA ALA A 15 -8.52 -0.41 -11.01
C ALA A 15 -9.95 -0.72 -11.48
N ALA A 16 -10.11 -1.57 -12.50
CA ALA A 16 -11.41 -1.98 -13.00
C ALA A 16 -12.18 -2.82 -11.95
N SER A 17 -11.50 -3.76 -11.30
CA SER A 17 -12.09 -4.57 -10.23
C SER A 17 -12.53 -3.71 -9.04
N LEU A 18 -11.70 -2.76 -8.60
CA LEU A 18 -12.05 -1.85 -7.51
C LEU A 18 -13.25 -0.97 -7.88
N LYS A 19 -13.29 -0.42 -9.10
CA LYS A 19 -14.44 0.34 -9.59
C LYS A 19 -15.73 -0.47 -9.54
N ALA A 20 -15.70 -1.73 -10.00
CA ALA A 20 -16.86 -2.62 -9.98
C ALA A 20 -17.33 -2.90 -8.54
N ALA A 21 -16.39 -3.16 -7.62
CA ALA A 21 -16.71 -3.41 -6.21
C ALA A 21 -17.34 -2.19 -5.52
N ILE A 22 -16.83 -0.98 -5.79
CA ILE A 22 -17.41 0.26 -5.26
C ILE A 22 -18.82 0.48 -5.82
N ALA A 23 -19.02 0.30 -7.13
CA ALA A 23 -20.34 0.46 -7.75
C ALA A 23 -21.37 -0.55 -7.22
N GLN A 24 -20.94 -1.78 -6.93
CA GLN A 24 -21.80 -2.81 -6.32
C GLN A 24 -22.20 -2.45 -4.88
N SER A 25 -21.26 -1.93 -4.10
CA SER A 25 -21.48 -1.64 -2.67
C SER A 25 -22.15 -0.28 -2.44
N ASN A 26 -21.91 0.69 -3.34
CA ASN A 26 -22.39 2.06 -3.25
C ASN A 26 -22.83 2.57 -4.65
N PRO A 27 -24.04 2.21 -5.12
CA PRO A 27 -24.49 2.52 -6.48
C PRO A 27 -24.61 4.01 -6.82
N LEU A 28 -24.68 4.87 -5.80
CA LEU A 28 -24.78 6.33 -5.96
C LEU A 28 -23.40 7.03 -6.00
N THR A 29 -22.31 6.28 -5.80
CA THR A 29 -20.96 6.84 -5.83
C THR A 29 -20.47 6.92 -7.28
N GLN A 30 -20.04 8.10 -7.70
CA GLN A 30 -19.39 8.27 -8.99
C GLN A 30 -17.93 7.80 -8.87
N VAL A 31 -17.50 6.89 -9.76
CA VAL A 31 -16.15 6.34 -9.74
C VAL A 31 -15.44 6.57 -11.07
N ASN A 32 -14.41 7.40 -11.03
CA ASN A 32 -13.55 7.73 -12.15
C ASN A 32 -12.20 7.00 -12.00
N ILE A 33 -11.65 6.52 -13.12
CA ILE A 33 -10.29 5.96 -13.16
C ILE A 33 -9.48 6.88 -14.04
N CYS A 34 -8.31 7.30 -13.57
CA CYS A 34 -7.38 8.08 -14.37
C CYS A 34 -5.95 7.54 -14.24
N GLY A 35 -5.15 7.77 -15.27
CA GLY A 35 -3.71 7.61 -15.21
C GLY A 35 -3.04 8.81 -14.55
N VAL A 36 -1.79 8.62 -14.14
CA VAL A 36 -0.93 9.67 -13.56
C VAL A 36 -0.75 10.85 -14.53
N SER A 37 -0.60 10.57 -15.83
CA SER A 37 -0.44 11.61 -16.86
C SER A 37 -1.68 12.50 -17.04
N GLU A 38 -2.88 11.94 -16.88
CA GLU A 38 -4.15 12.69 -16.96
C GLU A 38 -4.35 13.58 -15.72
N LEU A 39 -3.87 13.11 -14.57
CA LEU A 39 -3.86 13.89 -13.34
C LEU A 39 -2.88 15.08 -13.45
N ASN A 40 -1.69 14.85 -14.00
CA ASN A 40 -0.68 15.89 -14.21
C ASN A 40 -1.10 16.98 -15.22
N SER A 41 -1.93 16.63 -16.20
CA SER A 41 -2.42 17.60 -17.19
C SER A 41 -3.54 18.49 -16.66
N GLY A 42 -4.04 18.24 -15.44
CA GLY A 42 -5.17 18.95 -14.86
C GLY A 42 -6.51 18.62 -15.54
N ALA A 43 -6.56 17.55 -16.33
CA ALA A 43 -7.79 17.10 -16.99
C ALA A 43 -8.86 16.64 -15.98
N LEU A 44 -8.44 16.28 -14.77
CA LEU A 44 -9.29 15.90 -13.65
C LEU A 44 -8.83 16.64 -12.39
N ALA A 45 -9.71 17.48 -11.83
CA ALA A 45 -9.48 18.08 -10.53
C ALA A 45 -9.97 17.12 -9.44
N PRO A 46 -9.15 16.74 -8.46
CA PRO A 46 -9.57 15.89 -7.35
C PRO A 46 -10.43 16.64 -6.30
N ASP A 47 -10.91 17.86 -6.61
CA ASP A 47 -11.60 18.74 -5.67
C ASP A 47 -12.89 18.08 -5.14
N GLY A 48 -12.85 17.63 -3.89
CA GLY A 48 -13.96 16.96 -3.22
C GLY A 48 -14.08 15.47 -3.48
N ALA A 49 -13.21 14.88 -4.31
CA ALA A 49 -13.17 13.45 -4.57
C ALA A 49 -12.29 12.71 -3.53
N ILE A 50 -12.68 11.49 -3.18
CA ILE A 50 -11.84 10.57 -2.41
C ILE A 50 -10.80 9.98 -3.38
N VAL A 51 -9.53 10.30 -3.16
CA VAL A 51 -8.43 9.80 -3.99
C VAL A 51 -7.99 8.42 -3.51
N CYS A 52 -8.02 7.44 -4.41
CA CYS A 52 -7.64 6.04 -4.18
C CYS A 52 -6.47 5.67 -5.10
N PRO A 53 -5.22 5.97 -4.71
CA PRO A 53 -4.06 5.64 -5.52
C PRO A 53 -3.77 4.13 -5.48
N LEU A 54 -3.56 3.55 -6.65
CA LEU A 54 -3.13 2.16 -6.87
C LEU A 54 -1.70 2.08 -7.43
N THR A 55 -0.93 3.17 -7.29
CA THR A 55 0.46 3.29 -7.72
C THR A 55 1.21 4.20 -6.74
N LEU A 56 2.52 3.96 -6.58
CA LEU A 56 3.42 4.85 -5.82
C LEU A 56 3.93 6.02 -6.66
N ASP A 57 3.83 5.94 -7.99
CA ASP A 57 4.22 6.99 -8.93
C ASP A 57 3.13 8.06 -9.00
N LEU A 58 3.04 8.90 -7.96
CA LEU A 58 2.02 9.94 -7.84
C LEU A 58 2.62 11.33 -8.03
N PRO A 59 1.85 12.30 -8.54
CA PRO A 59 2.30 13.69 -8.63
C PRO A 59 2.58 14.27 -7.23
N GLU A 60 3.67 15.01 -7.08
CA GLU A 60 4.06 15.60 -5.79
C GLU A 60 3.03 16.59 -5.25
N ASN A 61 2.28 17.24 -6.14
CA ASN A 61 1.24 18.21 -5.82
C ASN A 61 -0.12 17.57 -5.51
N LEU A 62 -0.27 16.25 -5.63
CA LEU A 62 -1.51 15.55 -5.28
C LEU A 62 -1.66 15.52 -3.75
N VAL A 63 -2.71 16.17 -3.25
CA VAL A 63 -3.02 16.21 -1.82
C VAL A 63 -4.04 15.14 -1.47
N PHE A 64 -3.70 14.26 -0.54
CA PHE A 64 -4.59 13.23 -0.01
C PHE A 64 -4.09 12.74 1.37
N PRO A 65 -4.95 12.12 2.21
CA PRO A 65 -4.60 11.82 3.61
C PRO A 65 -3.34 10.96 3.83
N ALA A 66 -3.00 10.08 2.89
CA ALA A 66 -1.88 9.14 3.00
C ALA A 66 -0.62 9.56 2.21
N GLN A 67 -0.52 10.82 1.78
CA GLN A 67 0.55 11.30 0.91
C GLN A 67 1.96 11.02 1.46
N ASP A 68 2.19 11.22 2.76
CA ASP A 68 3.49 10.99 3.38
C ASP A 68 3.87 9.50 3.43
N VAL A 69 2.89 8.61 3.63
CA VAL A 69 3.09 7.16 3.54
C VAL A 69 3.52 6.77 2.12
N PHE A 70 2.82 7.28 1.11
CA PHE A 70 3.15 7.00 -0.29
C PHE A 70 4.54 7.52 -0.65
N ARG A 71 4.91 8.73 -0.21
CA ARG A 71 6.24 9.30 -0.41
C ARG A 71 7.33 8.44 0.26
N PHE A 72 7.07 7.97 1.47
CA PHE A 72 7.99 7.07 2.17
C PHE A 72 8.17 5.75 1.42
N CYS A 73 7.08 5.11 1.03
CA CYS A 73 7.10 3.83 0.31
C CYS A 73 7.69 3.95 -1.10
N GLY A 74 7.58 5.11 -1.74
CA GLY A 74 8.14 5.37 -3.07
C GLY A 74 9.67 5.38 -3.13
N ASN A 75 10.36 5.56 -1.99
CA ASN A 75 11.82 5.53 -1.93
C ASN A 75 12.31 4.45 -0.96
N VAL A 76 12.38 3.21 -1.46
CA VAL A 76 12.78 2.03 -0.67
C VAL A 76 14.16 2.18 -0.04
N SER A 77 15.11 2.82 -0.72
CA SER A 77 16.45 3.04 -0.17
C SER A 77 16.40 3.95 1.05
N ALA A 78 15.74 5.12 0.92
CA ALA A 78 15.58 6.04 2.04
C ALA A 78 14.73 5.44 3.18
N ALA A 79 13.71 4.64 2.85
CA ALA A 79 12.92 3.92 3.85
C ALA A 79 13.79 2.95 4.66
N ARG A 80 14.65 2.17 4.00
CA ARG A 80 15.62 1.27 4.65
C ARG A 80 16.60 2.04 5.54
N ASP A 81 17.14 3.15 5.07
CA ASP A 81 18.06 3.98 5.86
C ASP A 81 17.39 4.50 7.14
N ARG A 82 16.15 4.98 7.03
CA ARG A 82 15.35 5.43 8.19
C ARG A 82 15.06 4.31 9.17
N VAL A 83 14.68 3.12 8.69
CA VAL A 83 14.47 1.96 9.56
C VAL A 83 15.74 1.57 10.31
N ALA A 84 16.88 1.53 9.62
CA ALA A 84 18.15 1.21 10.24
C ALA A 84 18.58 2.24 11.30
N GLN A 85 18.33 3.54 11.06
CA GLN A 85 18.74 4.63 11.93
C GLN A 85 17.77 4.87 13.10
N GLU A 86 16.46 4.87 12.83
CA GLU A 86 15.43 5.26 13.80
C GLU A 86 14.87 4.06 14.57
N LEU A 87 14.79 2.88 13.94
CA LEU A 87 14.30 1.65 14.59
C LEU A 87 15.42 0.68 14.97
N LEU A 88 16.68 0.99 14.62
CA LEU A 88 17.85 0.17 14.90
C LEU A 88 17.71 -1.29 14.42
N PHE A 89 16.97 -1.48 13.32
CA PHE A 89 16.66 -2.80 12.79
C PHE A 89 17.50 -3.13 11.55
N PRO A 90 18.03 -4.36 11.39
CA PRO A 90 18.75 -4.75 10.19
C PRO A 90 17.89 -4.66 8.93
N VAL A 91 18.41 -4.03 7.88
CA VAL A 91 17.71 -3.87 6.60
C VAL A 91 18.42 -4.60 5.48
N GLY A 92 17.65 -5.07 4.51
CA GLY A 92 18.16 -5.79 3.36
C GLY A 92 17.07 -6.13 2.35
N GLU A 93 17.42 -6.98 1.42
CA GLU A 93 16.44 -7.61 0.54
C GLU A 93 15.74 -8.76 1.26
N GLY A 94 14.50 -9.03 0.86
CA GLY A 94 13.69 -10.08 1.44
C GLY A 94 12.55 -10.47 0.51
N ASN A 95 12.06 -11.69 0.68
CA ASN A 95 11.00 -12.27 -0.14
C ASN A 95 9.75 -12.59 0.72
N PHE A 96 9.55 -11.82 1.79
CA PHE A 96 8.42 -11.99 2.69
C PHE A 96 7.68 -10.67 2.87
N TRP A 97 6.36 -10.75 2.99
CA TRP A 97 5.48 -9.64 3.30
C TRP A 97 4.61 -10.00 4.49
N LEU A 98 4.38 -9.04 5.38
CA LEU A 98 3.41 -9.15 6.47
C LEU A 98 2.34 -8.09 6.25
N PRO A 99 1.13 -8.46 5.78
CA PRO A 99 0.04 -7.51 5.70
C PRO A 99 -0.38 -7.04 7.11
N VAL A 100 -0.56 -5.74 7.26
CA VAL A 100 -0.93 -5.12 8.55
C VAL A 100 -2.16 -4.25 8.37
N VAL A 101 -3.19 -4.47 9.17
CA VAL A 101 -4.36 -3.59 9.22
C VAL A 101 -4.28 -2.74 10.47
N LEU A 102 -3.99 -1.45 10.31
CA LEU A 102 -4.05 -0.51 11.43
C LEU A 102 -5.49 -0.07 11.66
N THR A 103 -6.02 -0.35 12.86
CA THR A 103 -7.37 0.06 13.28
C THR A 103 -7.29 1.09 14.41
N ALA A 104 -8.43 1.68 14.78
CA ALA A 104 -8.52 2.55 15.95
C ALA A 104 -8.16 1.86 17.28
N LYS A 105 -8.15 0.51 17.33
CA LYS A 105 -7.77 -0.28 18.51
C LYS A 105 -6.31 -0.76 18.48
N GLY A 106 -5.58 -0.46 17.41
CA GLY A 106 -4.23 -0.96 17.17
C GLY A 106 -4.13 -1.85 15.93
N PRO A 107 -2.92 -2.35 15.63
CA PRO A 107 -2.64 -3.16 14.45
C PRO A 107 -3.17 -4.59 14.59
N LEU A 108 -3.70 -5.11 13.50
CA LEU A 108 -3.99 -6.51 13.28
C LEU A 108 -3.00 -7.04 12.25
N TYR A 109 -2.40 -8.19 12.54
CA TYR A 109 -1.39 -8.79 11.68
C TYR A 109 -1.96 -10.02 10.98
N ALA A 110 -1.82 -10.06 9.66
CA ALA A 110 -2.22 -11.22 8.87
C ALA A 110 -1.14 -12.32 8.91
N GLU A 111 -1.39 -13.42 8.19
CA GLU A 111 -0.39 -14.44 7.94
C GLU A 111 0.66 -13.94 6.93
N ALA A 112 1.93 -14.27 7.20
CA ALA A 112 3.03 -13.88 6.32
C ALA A 112 2.89 -14.52 4.94
N ILE A 113 3.26 -13.75 3.92
CA ILE A 113 3.29 -14.14 2.51
C ILE A 113 4.76 -14.32 2.13
N GLY A 114 5.11 -15.44 1.50
CA GLY A 114 6.44 -15.67 0.94
C GLY A 114 6.39 -15.65 -0.58
N ALA A 115 7.49 -15.23 -1.22
CA ALA A 115 7.71 -15.40 -2.64
C ALA A 115 8.97 -16.25 -2.89
N GLU A 116 8.87 -17.18 -3.82
CA GLU A 116 9.99 -17.95 -4.32
C GLU A 116 10.05 -17.84 -5.85
N ALA A 117 11.25 -17.98 -6.42
CA ALA A 117 11.36 -18.10 -7.87
C ALA A 117 10.64 -19.38 -8.33
N SER A 118 9.73 -19.24 -9.30
CA SER A 118 9.10 -20.41 -9.91
C SER A 118 10.16 -21.27 -10.60
N LYS A 119 10.10 -22.59 -10.39
CA LYS A 119 10.97 -23.54 -11.09
C LYS A 119 10.62 -23.70 -12.58
N GLN A 120 9.48 -23.15 -13.00
CA GLN A 120 8.85 -23.40 -14.30
C GLN A 120 8.67 -22.13 -15.14
N SER A 121 8.90 -20.96 -14.56
CA SER A 121 8.73 -19.66 -15.21
C SER A 121 9.61 -18.61 -14.52
N ASP A 122 9.88 -17.48 -15.20
CA ASP A 122 10.54 -16.32 -14.57
C ASP A 122 9.61 -15.55 -13.60
N ALA A 123 8.44 -16.09 -13.28
CA ALA A 123 7.47 -15.46 -12.38
C ALA A 123 7.72 -15.88 -10.92
N LEU A 124 7.37 -15.01 -9.98
CA LEU A 124 7.36 -15.35 -8.56
C LEU A 124 6.17 -16.28 -8.25
N SER A 125 6.42 -17.31 -7.46
CA SER A 125 5.40 -18.16 -6.85
C SER A 125 5.18 -17.69 -5.41
N TYR A 126 3.95 -17.32 -5.09
CA TYR A 126 3.59 -16.83 -3.76
C TYR A 126 2.94 -17.92 -2.91
N SER A 127 3.26 -17.95 -1.62
CA SER A 127 2.63 -18.85 -0.64
C SER A 127 2.15 -18.09 0.59
N GLN A 128 0.97 -18.47 1.09
CA GLN A 128 0.37 -17.96 2.32
C GLN A 128 -0.51 -19.09 2.93
N PRO A 129 -0.34 -19.45 4.22
CA PRO A 129 0.62 -18.87 5.17
C PRO A 129 2.06 -19.36 5.00
N VAL A 130 3.00 -18.46 5.29
CA VAL A 130 4.35 -18.84 5.73
C VAL A 130 4.34 -18.97 7.25
N HIS A 131 4.49 -20.20 7.74
CA HIS A 131 4.52 -20.47 9.17
C HIS A 131 5.86 -20.04 9.78
N LEU A 132 5.81 -18.98 10.59
CA LEU A 132 6.95 -18.49 11.36
C LEU A 132 6.82 -18.92 12.83
N SER A 133 7.95 -19.18 13.49
CA SER A 133 7.96 -19.42 14.94
C SER A 133 7.50 -18.17 15.70
N ASP A 134 7.03 -18.36 16.93
CA ASP A 134 6.51 -17.29 17.77
C ASP A 134 7.52 -16.15 17.97
N VAL A 135 8.81 -16.48 18.12
CA VAL A 135 9.90 -15.50 18.26
C VAL A 135 9.98 -14.60 17.03
N TRP A 136 9.94 -15.17 15.82
CA TRP A 136 9.99 -14.39 14.59
C TRP A 136 8.71 -13.58 14.38
N ARG A 137 7.54 -14.12 14.73
CA ARG A 137 6.28 -13.37 14.64
C ARG A 137 6.28 -12.14 15.56
N GLN A 138 6.73 -12.30 16.80
CA GLN A 138 6.82 -11.18 17.75
C GLN A 138 7.73 -10.07 17.24
N GLN A 139 8.93 -10.41 16.75
CA GLN A 139 9.86 -9.43 16.20
C GLN A 139 9.29 -8.72 14.96
N LEU A 140 8.58 -9.44 14.08
CA LEU A 140 7.93 -8.83 12.93
C LEU A 140 6.80 -7.88 13.34
N TYR A 141 6.02 -8.23 14.37
CA TYR A 141 4.93 -7.39 14.86
C TYR A 141 5.47 -6.14 15.55
N GLU A 142 6.55 -6.26 16.31
CA GLU A 142 7.25 -5.12 16.91
C GLU A 142 7.78 -4.17 15.84
N LEU A 143 8.44 -4.69 14.80
CA LEU A 143 8.92 -3.87 13.68
C LEU A 143 7.76 -3.21 12.92
N ALA A 144 6.70 -3.95 12.61
CA ALA A 144 5.53 -3.43 11.93
C ALA A 144 4.87 -2.29 12.74
N TYR A 145 4.72 -2.47 14.06
CA TYR A 145 4.20 -1.41 14.92
C TYR A 145 5.14 -0.19 14.96
N GLY A 146 6.46 -0.42 15.03
CA GLY A 146 7.47 0.63 14.95
C GLY A 146 7.40 1.42 13.65
N LEU A 147 7.23 0.74 12.51
CA LEU A 147 7.04 1.35 11.20
C LEU A 147 5.77 2.20 11.14
N LEU A 148 4.65 1.69 11.63
CA LEU A 148 3.39 2.45 11.65
C LEU A 148 3.53 3.74 12.47
N ASN A 149 4.22 3.69 13.61
CA ASN A 149 4.49 4.88 14.42
C ASN A 149 5.46 5.85 13.72
N LEU A 150 6.53 5.33 13.11
CA LEU A 150 7.51 6.12 12.34
C LEU A 150 6.86 6.91 11.21
N LEU A 151 5.80 6.35 10.60
CA LEU A 151 5.06 6.95 9.50
C LEU A 151 3.90 7.83 9.95
N ASN A 152 3.58 7.87 11.25
CA ASN A 152 2.32 8.40 11.76
C ASN A 152 1.12 7.88 10.93
N ALA A 153 1.13 6.57 10.70
CA ALA A 153 0.25 5.89 9.75
C ALA A 153 -1.24 6.07 10.13
N PRO A 154 -2.11 6.50 9.19
CA PRO A 154 -3.55 6.51 9.45
C PRO A 154 -4.13 5.07 9.53
N PRO A 155 -5.34 4.89 10.07
CA PRO A 155 -6.02 3.60 9.98
C PRO A 155 -6.23 3.17 8.52
N ALA A 156 -5.58 2.08 8.11
CA ALA A 156 -5.62 1.54 6.76
C ALA A 156 -5.04 0.11 6.71
N THR A 157 -5.04 -0.49 5.52
CA THR A 157 -4.30 -1.72 5.22
C THR A 157 -2.95 -1.36 4.60
N TYR A 158 -1.89 -1.96 5.13
CA TYR A 158 -0.48 -1.79 4.75
C TYR A 158 0.12 -3.12 4.30
#